data_AF-A0A7W5HM74-F1
#
_entry.id   AF-A0A7W5HM74-F1
#
_cell.length_a   1.000
_cell.length_b   1.000
_cell.length_c   1.000
_cell.angle_alpha   90.00
_cell.angle_beta   90.00
_cell.angle_gamma   90.00
#
_symmetry.space_group_name_H-M   'P 1'
#
loop_
_entity.id
_entity.type
_entity.pdbx_description
1 polymer ?
#
loop_
_entity_poly.entity_id
_entity_poly.type
_entity_poly.pdbx_seq_one_letter_code
_entity_poly.pdbx_strand_id
1 'polypeptide(L)'
;MILDLDIGNTLSKWRLKDADSSEIRSRGAVWTREEWRPGADIPDLDVVEAVRISSVARQAVLAQTVALLQSRVGGVHVAHSRPEALGVTNGYREPGRLGVDRWMGVLAGYQLAGGCCSVDCGSAITVDFVLPGGRHLGGYILPGLRLMKESLQLGTRNVAIDPDSEADELLAPGTRTVEAVNHGIYMAAVSAVNRIYSEVCDRENVALPMLLTGGDARVVSRGIQVPHAVWPDMVYGGLEASFPLTAAERAGRMAGAPLVPRPVSLEKIRAGLAFSMLL
;
A
#
# COMPACT_ATOMS: atom_id res chain seq x y z
N MET A 1 2.78 1.54 24.72
CA MET A 1 2.23 1.58 23.33
C MET A 1 3.30 1.20 22.31
N ILE A 2 2.91 0.78 21.11
CA ILE A 2 3.80 0.52 19.95
C ILE A 2 3.50 1.54 18.86
N LEU A 3 4.53 2.20 18.33
CA LEU A 3 4.41 3.17 17.23
C LEU A 3 4.87 2.53 15.91
N ASP A 4 4.00 2.50 14.91
CA ASP A 4 4.37 2.12 13.55
C ASP A 4 4.50 3.36 12.68
N LEU A 5 5.61 3.49 11.96
CA LEU A 5 5.92 4.60 11.06
C LEU A 5 6.09 4.07 9.63
N ASP A 6 5.47 4.76 8.68
CA ASP A 6 5.70 4.58 7.25
C ASP A 6 6.11 5.94 6.66
N ILE A 7 7.41 6.07 6.39
CA ILE A 7 8.05 7.33 6.01
C ILE A 7 8.22 7.36 4.49
N GLY A 8 7.21 7.91 3.81
CA GLY A 8 7.24 8.13 2.37
C GLY A 8 8.02 9.40 1.98
N ASN A 9 8.19 9.62 0.67
CA ASN A 9 8.86 10.81 0.14
C ASN A 9 8.02 12.10 0.29
N THR A 10 6.70 11.97 0.36
CA THR A 10 5.77 13.11 0.40
C THR A 10 5.08 13.23 1.76
N LEU A 11 4.51 12.13 2.23
CA LEU A 11 3.84 12.02 3.52
C LEU A 11 4.51 10.92 4.32
N SER A 12 4.65 11.15 5.62
CA SER A 12 4.87 10.07 6.57
C SER A 12 3.57 9.82 7.32
N LYS A 13 3.21 8.56 7.42
CA LYS A 13 2.02 8.10 8.13
C LYS A 13 2.45 7.35 9.36
N TRP A 14 1.63 7.40 10.39
CA TRP A 14 1.86 6.64 11.60
C TRP A 14 0.58 6.07 12.17
N ARG A 15 0.72 5.00 12.94
CA ARG A 15 -0.33 4.52 13.85
C ARG A 15 0.25 4.14 15.21
N LEU A 16 -0.55 4.34 16.24
CA LEU A 16 -0.22 3.97 17.61
C LEU A 16 -1.09 2.79 18.03
N LYS A 17 -0.46 1.77 18.58
CA LYS A 17 -1.11 0.55 19.04
C LYS A 17 -0.91 0.32 20.54
N ASP A 18 -1.88 -0.32 21.14
CA ASP A 18 -1.77 -0.90 22.46
C ASP A 18 -0.82 -2.09 22.45
N ALA A 19 0.13 -2.13 23.40
CA ALA A 19 1.17 -3.16 23.44
C ALA A 19 0.62 -4.53 23.89
N ASP A 20 -0.47 -4.55 24.66
CA ASP A 20 -1.06 -5.78 25.19
C ASP A 20 -2.18 -6.30 24.29
N SER A 21 -3.20 -5.46 24.05
CA SER A 21 -4.39 -5.83 23.28
C SER A 21 -4.17 -5.84 21.77
N SER A 22 -3.08 -5.23 21.27
CA SER A 22 -2.81 -5.05 19.84
C SER A 22 -3.84 -4.15 19.12
N GLU A 23 -4.71 -3.45 19.86
CA GLU A 23 -5.69 -2.54 19.28
C GLU A 23 -5.04 -1.27 18.75
N ILE A 24 -5.53 -0.78 17.60
CA ILE A 24 -5.08 0.50 17.03
C ILE A 24 -5.80 1.63 17.75
N ARG A 25 -5.05 2.46 18.48
CA ARG A 25 -5.57 3.56 19.29
C ARG A 25 -5.74 4.85 18.49
N SER A 26 -4.78 5.14 17.60
CA SER A 26 -4.80 6.36 16.80
C SER A 26 -3.98 6.22 15.53
N ARG A 27 -4.26 7.09 14.55
CA ARG A 27 -3.52 7.22 13.29
C ARG A 27 -3.26 8.68 13.00
N GLY A 28 -2.20 8.96 12.26
CA GLY A 28 -1.92 10.31 11.77
C GLY A 28 -1.07 10.28 10.50
N ALA A 29 -1.03 11.44 9.85
CA ALA A 29 -0.19 11.66 8.68
C ALA A 29 0.31 13.11 8.70
N VAL A 30 1.57 13.29 8.34
CA VAL A 30 2.17 14.62 8.19
C VAL A 30 3.04 14.67 6.95
N TRP A 31 3.32 15.86 6.46
CA TRP A 31 4.32 16.06 5.42
C TRP A 31 5.69 15.60 5.89
N THR A 32 6.34 14.78 5.08
CA THR A 32 7.68 14.25 5.36
C THR A 32 8.64 15.40 5.59
N ARG A 33 9.37 15.31 6.70
CA ARG A 33 10.31 16.33 7.17
C ARG A 33 11.49 15.66 7.86
N GLU A 34 12.57 16.41 7.99
CA GLU A 34 13.81 15.95 8.63
C GLU A 34 13.67 15.93 10.16
N GLU A 35 13.06 16.97 10.72
CA GLU A 35 12.88 17.11 12.17
C GLU A 35 11.44 16.82 12.61
N TRP A 36 11.30 15.90 13.56
CA TRP A 36 10.01 15.47 14.12
C TRP A 36 9.77 16.09 15.49
N ARG A 37 8.55 16.58 15.73
CA ARG A 37 8.12 17.06 17.06
C ARG A 37 7.19 16.03 17.74
N PRO A 38 7.66 15.26 18.73
CA PRO A 38 6.79 14.42 19.57
C PRO A 38 5.66 15.23 20.22
N GLY A 39 4.47 14.64 20.28
CA GLY A 39 3.25 15.31 20.76
C GLY A 39 2.58 16.24 19.74
N ALA A 40 3.18 16.43 18.56
CA ALA A 40 2.63 17.25 17.47
C ALA A 40 2.64 16.51 16.13
N ASP A 41 3.82 16.17 15.61
CA ASP A 41 3.98 15.51 14.30
C ASP A 41 3.80 13.98 14.42
N ILE A 42 4.26 13.41 15.54
CA ILE A 42 4.10 12.02 15.95
C ILE A 42 3.58 11.97 17.39
N PRO A 43 3.03 10.83 17.87
CA PRO A 43 2.63 10.68 19.25
C PRO A 43 3.74 11.06 20.24
N ASP A 44 3.32 11.41 21.45
CA ASP A 44 4.27 11.54 22.54
C ASP A 44 5.03 10.22 22.72
N LEU A 45 6.36 10.31 22.81
CA LEU A 45 7.23 9.14 22.88
C LEU A 45 7.32 8.58 24.30
N ASP A 46 6.93 9.34 25.33
CA ASP A 46 6.97 8.91 26.73
C ASP A 46 6.02 7.73 27.01
N VAL A 47 5.01 7.52 26.16
CA VAL A 47 4.07 6.39 26.23
C VAL A 47 4.42 5.23 25.26
N VAL A 48 5.50 5.37 24.50
CA VAL A 48 5.90 4.42 23.44
C VAL A 48 7.03 3.52 23.95
N GLU A 49 6.79 2.21 23.94
CA GLU A 49 7.76 1.20 24.37
C GLU A 49 8.65 0.71 23.23
N ALA A 50 8.08 0.68 22.01
CA ALA A 50 8.77 0.22 20.82
C ALA A 50 8.24 0.90 19.55
N VAL A 51 9.11 1.03 18.55
CA VAL A 51 8.81 1.65 17.26
C VAL A 51 9.20 0.70 16.13
N ARG A 52 8.36 0.60 15.10
CA ARG A 52 8.67 -0.08 13.83
C ARG A 52 8.61 0.92 12.69
N ILE A 53 9.57 0.85 11.77
CA ILE A 53 9.74 1.84 10.71
C ILE A 53 9.82 1.16 9.33
N SER A 54 8.90 1.52 8.45
CA SER A 54 9.06 1.42 6.99
C SER A 54 9.50 2.79 6.47
N SER A 55 10.45 2.83 5.53
CA SER A 55 10.90 4.10 4.95
C SER A 55 11.41 3.93 3.54
N VAL A 56 10.90 4.79 2.64
CA VAL A 56 11.43 5.03 1.29
C VAL A 56 11.90 6.48 1.12
N ALA A 57 11.86 7.26 2.20
CA ALA A 57 12.38 8.62 2.24
C ALA A 57 13.91 8.66 2.12
N ARG A 58 14.45 9.87 1.92
CA ARG A 58 15.89 10.12 1.86
C ARG A 58 16.59 9.60 3.12
N GLN A 59 17.81 9.08 2.94
CA GLN A 59 18.60 8.50 4.04
C GLN A 59 18.78 9.47 5.22
N ALA A 60 18.93 10.77 4.97
CA ALA A 60 19.05 11.79 6.02
C ALA A 60 17.80 11.84 6.92
N VAL A 61 16.60 11.80 6.33
CA VAL A 61 15.32 11.78 7.07
C VAL A 61 15.26 10.55 7.96
N LEU A 62 15.54 9.37 7.41
CA LEU A 62 15.52 8.13 8.18
C LEU A 62 16.55 8.14 9.31
N ALA A 63 17.79 8.56 9.03
CA ALA A 63 18.87 8.60 10.01
C ALA A 63 18.54 9.53 11.20
N GLN A 64 18.03 10.73 10.93
CA GLN A 64 17.61 11.66 11.98
C GLN A 64 16.41 11.13 12.78
N THR A 65 15.43 10.52 12.11
CA THR A 65 14.27 9.91 12.76
C THR A 65 14.71 8.78 13.69
N VAL A 66 15.59 7.89 13.23
CA VAL A 66 16.13 6.78 14.03
C VAL A 66 16.91 7.30 15.23
N ALA A 67 17.77 8.32 15.04
CA ALA A 67 18.54 8.93 16.13
C ALA A 67 17.62 9.53 17.21
N LEU A 68 16.56 10.25 16.81
CA LEU A 68 15.55 10.77 17.74
C LEU A 68 14.90 9.64 18.54
N LEU A 69 14.42 8.59 17.86
CA LEU A 69 13.66 7.50 18.49
C LEU A 69 14.54 6.66 19.42
N GLN A 70 15.78 6.35 19.03
CA GLN A 70 16.72 5.59 19.87
C GLN A 70 17.11 6.33 21.15
N SER A 71 17.02 7.67 21.16
CA SER A 71 17.28 8.46 22.37
C SER A 71 16.16 8.40 23.41
N ARG A 72 14.96 7.94 23.03
CA ARG A 72 13.75 7.99 23.87
C ARG A 72 13.02 6.65 24.05
N VAL A 73 13.19 5.71 23.13
CA VAL A 73 12.44 4.45 23.09
C VAL A 73 13.38 3.26 23.15
N GLY A 74 13.03 2.26 23.97
CA GLY A 74 13.88 1.09 24.21
C GLY A 74 14.02 0.13 23.02
N GLY A 75 13.04 0.10 22.11
CA GLY A 75 13.07 -0.73 20.90
C GLY A 75 12.80 0.06 19.63
N VAL A 76 13.74 0.07 18.69
CA VAL A 76 13.56 0.67 17.36
C VAL A 76 13.89 -0.36 16.29
N HIS A 77 12.89 -0.73 15.49
CA HIS A 77 13.01 -1.72 14.43
C HIS A 77 12.84 -1.06 13.07
N VAL A 78 13.86 -1.16 12.22
CA VAL A 78 13.82 -0.60 10.86
C VAL A 78 13.71 -1.73 9.85
N ALA A 79 12.65 -1.70 9.03
CA ALA A 79 12.44 -2.64 7.97
C ALA A 79 13.40 -2.39 6.81
N HIS A 80 13.81 -3.48 6.17
CA HIS A 80 14.62 -3.46 4.95
C HIS A 80 14.10 -4.52 3.99
N SER A 81 14.18 -4.23 2.69
CA SER A 81 13.95 -5.24 1.66
C SER A 81 15.03 -6.31 1.73
N ARG A 82 14.61 -7.57 1.85
CA ARG A 82 15.50 -8.74 1.98
C ARG A 82 15.37 -9.63 0.74
N PRO A 83 16.37 -10.47 0.44
CA PRO A 83 16.24 -11.51 -0.59
C PRO A 83 15.11 -12.51 -0.28
N GLU A 84 14.89 -12.79 1.00
CA GLU A 84 13.80 -13.63 1.48
C GLU A 84 13.36 -13.18 2.87
N ALA A 85 12.06 -13.21 3.15
CA ALA A 85 11.51 -13.05 4.50
C ALA A 85 10.13 -13.69 4.60
N LEU A 86 9.82 -14.28 5.76
CA LEU A 86 8.48 -14.83 6.06
C LEU A 86 7.93 -15.77 4.98
N GLY A 87 8.81 -16.61 4.42
CA GLY A 87 8.45 -17.55 3.35
C GLY A 87 8.18 -16.89 1.98
N VAL A 88 8.57 -15.63 1.78
CA VAL A 88 8.52 -14.94 0.49
C VAL A 88 9.94 -14.71 -0.03
N THR A 89 10.23 -15.18 -1.25
CA THR A 89 11.44 -14.85 -1.99
C THR A 89 11.20 -13.58 -2.83
N ASN A 90 12.07 -12.59 -2.69
CA ASN A 90 11.98 -11.30 -3.38
C ASN A 90 12.28 -11.44 -4.87
N GLY A 91 11.39 -10.92 -5.73
CA GLY A 91 11.47 -11.03 -7.18
C GLY A 91 12.43 -10.04 -7.85
N TYR A 92 12.96 -9.06 -7.11
CA TYR A 92 13.93 -8.11 -7.67
C TYR A 92 15.29 -8.77 -7.87
N ARG A 93 15.93 -8.48 -9.01
CA ARG A 93 17.32 -8.88 -9.28
C ARG A 93 18.29 -8.35 -8.21
N GLU A 94 18.02 -7.15 -7.72
CA GLU A 94 18.71 -6.52 -6.61
C GLU A 94 17.68 -6.28 -5.47
N PRO A 95 17.51 -7.24 -4.53
CA PRO A 95 16.46 -7.17 -3.52
C PRO A 95 16.44 -5.88 -2.71
N GLY A 96 17.61 -5.30 -2.44
CA GLY A 96 17.75 -4.03 -1.72
C GLY A 96 17.20 -2.79 -2.46
N ARG A 97 16.86 -2.91 -3.75
CA ARG A 97 16.24 -1.82 -4.53
C ARG A 97 14.71 -1.83 -4.50
N LEU A 98 14.08 -2.89 -3.99
CA LEU A 98 12.64 -2.89 -3.79
C LEU A 98 12.31 -1.89 -2.67
N GLY A 99 11.31 -1.01 -2.90
CA GLY A 99 10.82 -0.11 -1.86
C GLY A 99 10.37 -0.89 -0.62
N VAL A 100 10.77 -0.42 0.56
CA VAL A 100 10.50 -1.13 1.82
C VAL A 100 8.98 -1.18 2.10
N ASP A 101 8.26 -0.12 1.75
CA ASP A 101 6.80 -0.05 1.80
C ASP A 101 6.12 -1.15 0.97
N ARG A 102 6.57 -1.32 -0.28
CA ARG A 102 6.10 -2.37 -1.19
C ARG A 102 6.45 -3.75 -0.65
N TRP A 103 7.67 -3.92 -0.13
CA TRP A 103 8.09 -5.18 0.47
C TRP A 103 7.23 -5.55 1.68
N MET A 104 6.96 -4.59 2.57
CA MET A 104 6.06 -4.81 3.71
C MET A 104 4.64 -5.16 3.25
N GLY A 105 4.11 -4.49 2.23
CA GLY A 105 2.81 -4.83 1.63
C GLY A 105 2.78 -6.28 1.11
N VAL A 106 3.80 -6.68 0.34
CA VAL A 106 3.94 -8.07 -0.18
C VAL A 106 3.94 -9.08 0.96
N LEU A 107 4.73 -8.83 2.01
CA LEU A 107 4.81 -9.72 3.17
C LEU A 107 3.47 -9.82 3.91
N ALA A 108 2.80 -8.69 4.17
CA ALA A 108 1.49 -8.68 4.82
C ALA A 108 0.45 -9.46 4.01
N GLY A 109 0.39 -9.22 2.70
CA GLY A 109 -0.54 -9.89 1.81
C GLY A 109 -0.30 -11.39 1.72
N TYR A 110 0.97 -11.82 1.66
CA TYR A 110 1.32 -13.24 1.66
C TYR A 110 0.99 -13.90 3.00
N GLN A 111 1.31 -13.28 4.13
CA GLN A 111 0.98 -13.82 5.45
C GLN A 111 -0.52 -13.95 5.67
N LEU A 112 -1.32 -13.05 5.07
CA LEU A 112 -2.77 -13.08 5.16
C LEU A 112 -3.42 -14.12 4.23
N ALA A 113 -2.90 -14.28 3.00
CA ALA A 113 -3.60 -14.99 1.93
C ALA A 113 -2.83 -16.16 1.28
N GLY A 114 -1.54 -16.35 1.58
CA GLY A 114 -0.69 -17.38 0.98
C GLY A 114 -0.29 -17.12 -0.49
N GLY A 115 -0.71 -15.98 -1.04
CA GLY A 115 -0.49 -15.53 -2.42
C GLY A 115 -1.47 -14.39 -2.71
N CYS A 116 -1.03 -13.29 -3.31
CA CYS A 116 -1.90 -12.13 -3.56
C CYS A 116 -1.36 -11.18 -4.63
N CYS A 117 -2.27 -10.33 -5.13
CA CYS A 117 -1.94 -9.08 -5.78
C CYS A 117 -2.11 -7.94 -4.76
N SER A 118 -1.01 -7.27 -4.42
CA SER A 118 -1.00 -6.11 -3.52
C SER A 118 -1.00 -4.83 -4.35
N VAL A 119 -1.94 -3.92 -4.09
CA VAL A 119 -2.08 -2.64 -4.78
C VAL A 119 -2.02 -1.49 -3.76
N ASP A 120 -0.96 -0.69 -3.77
CA ASP A 120 -0.90 0.56 -2.98
C ASP A 120 -1.31 1.74 -3.87
N CYS A 121 -2.35 2.46 -3.47
CA CYS A 121 -2.88 3.65 -4.12
C CYS A 121 -2.45 4.91 -3.34
N GLY A 122 -1.15 5.21 -3.39
CA GLY A 122 -0.55 6.35 -2.71
C GLY A 122 -0.09 7.45 -3.67
N SER A 123 1.05 8.08 -3.34
CA SER A 123 1.66 9.08 -4.24
C SER A 123 2.05 8.49 -5.60
N ALA A 124 2.40 7.21 -5.60
CA ALA A 124 2.42 6.33 -6.76
C ALA A 124 1.39 5.22 -6.55
N ILE A 125 0.87 4.66 -7.65
CA ILE A 125 0.16 3.38 -7.59
C ILE A 125 1.18 2.28 -7.81
N THR A 126 1.29 1.31 -6.90
CA THR A 126 2.18 0.16 -7.07
C THR A 126 1.37 -1.13 -7.07
N VAL A 127 1.69 -2.05 -7.98
CA VAL A 127 1.01 -3.36 -8.10
C VAL A 127 2.05 -4.46 -8.01
N ASP A 128 2.02 -5.26 -6.96
CA ASP A 128 2.97 -6.35 -6.69
C ASP A 128 2.28 -7.70 -6.62
N PHE A 129 2.95 -8.74 -7.11
CA PHE A 129 2.39 -10.10 -7.16
C PHE A 129 3.26 -11.08 -6.39
N VAL A 130 2.64 -11.84 -5.49
CA VAL A 130 3.26 -12.98 -4.83
C VAL A 130 2.43 -14.23 -5.09
N LEU A 131 3.08 -15.26 -5.64
CA LEU A 131 2.42 -16.52 -5.97
C LEU A 131 2.21 -17.40 -4.73
N PRO A 132 1.29 -18.38 -4.82
CA PRO A 132 1.30 -19.53 -3.92
C PRO A 132 2.70 -20.13 -3.86
N GLY A 133 3.21 -20.36 -2.63
CA GLY A 133 4.58 -20.82 -2.41
C GLY A 133 5.61 -19.71 -2.26
N GLY A 134 5.20 -18.43 -2.28
CA GLY A 134 6.03 -17.33 -1.79
C GLY A 134 6.93 -16.67 -2.82
N ARG A 135 6.82 -17.00 -4.10
CA ARG A 135 7.61 -16.31 -5.13
C ARG A 135 6.99 -14.94 -5.43
N HIS A 136 7.64 -13.85 -5.02
CA HIS A 136 7.33 -12.50 -5.49
C HIS A 136 7.81 -12.35 -6.94
N LEU A 137 6.94 -11.88 -7.83
CA LEU A 137 7.25 -11.72 -9.26
C LEU A 137 7.86 -10.35 -9.60
N GLY A 138 7.91 -9.45 -8.62
CA GLY A 138 8.07 -8.03 -8.87
C GLY A 138 6.72 -7.34 -9.02
N GLY A 139 6.70 -6.21 -9.72
CA GLY A 139 5.51 -5.39 -9.83
C GLY A 139 5.67 -4.17 -10.72
N TYR A 140 4.64 -3.33 -10.71
CA TYR A 140 4.50 -2.13 -11.53
C TYR A 140 4.47 -0.89 -10.64
N ILE A 141 4.96 0.23 -11.16
CA ILE A 141 4.86 1.55 -10.53
C ILE A 141 4.23 2.50 -11.55
N LEU A 142 3.11 3.10 -11.18
CA LEU A 142 2.38 4.08 -11.97
C LEU A 142 2.30 5.40 -11.19
N PRO A 143 2.14 6.56 -11.86
CA PRO A 143 1.84 7.78 -11.14
C PRO A 143 0.52 7.64 -10.36
N GLY A 144 0.46 8.17 -9.13
CA GLY A 144 -0.79 8.23 -8.37
C GLY A 144 -1.76 9.26 -8.96
N LEU A 145 -3.02 9.26 -8.50
CA LEU A 145 -4.06 10.15 -9.03
C LEU A 145 -3.66 11.62 -8.95
N ARG A 146 -3.15 12.03 -7.78
CA ARG A 146 -2.63 13.40 -7.56
C ARG A 146 -1.46 13.73 -8.49
N LEU A 147 -0.52 12.81 -8.67
CA LEU A 147 0.66 13.05 -9.51
C LEU A 147 0.29 13.16 -11.00
N MET A 148 -0.63 12.34 -11.50
CA MET A 148 -1.18 12.47 -12.86
C MET A 148 -1.86 13.83 -13.06
N LYS A 149 -2.57 14.31 -12.03
CA LYS A 149 -3.20 15.62 -12.09
C LYS A 149 -2.18 16.76 -12.15
N GLU A 150 -1.16 16.69 -11.30
CA GLU A 150 -0.08 17.68 -11.24
C GLU A 150 0.73 17.74 -12.55
N SER A 151 0.91 16.60 -13.23
CA SER A 151 1.70 16.54 -14.47
C SER A 151 1.03 17.25 -15.66
N LEU A 152 -0.29 17.46 -15.64
CA LEU A 152 -1.01 18.18 -16.69
C LEU A 152 -0.79 19.70 -16.63
N GLN A 153 -0.10 20.22 -15.60
CA GLN A 153 0.22 21.65 -15.41
C GLN A 153 -0.98 22.60 -15.51
N LEU A 154 -2.20 22.08 -15.33
CA LEU A 154 -3.40 22.89 -15.30
C LEU A 154 -3.34 23.71 -14.01
N GLY A 155 -3.24 25.05 -14.14
CA GLY A 155 -3.23 26.01 -13.02
C GLY A 155 -4.49 25.99 -12.14
N THR A 156 -5.31 24.95 -12.21
CA THR A 156 -6.51 24.72 -11.44
C THR A 156 -6.16 24.16 -10.07
N ARG A 157 -6.32 25.02 -9.04
CA ARG A 157 -6.35 24.64 -7.63
C ARG A 157 -7.23 23.40 -7.41
N ASN A 158 -6.68 22.43 -6.68
CA ASN A 158 -7.35 21.32 -5.98
C ASN A 158 -8.83 21.09 -6.31
N VAL A 159 -9.10 20.35 -7.38
CA VAL A 159 -10.32 19.54 -7.44
C VAL A 159 -9.86 18.11 -7.13
N ALA A 160 -9.91 17.71 -5.86
CA ALA A 160 -9.71 16.29 -5.56
C ALA A 160 -10.80 15.49 -6.31
N ILE A 161 -10.47 14.28 -6.78
CA ILE A 161 -11.53 13.34 -7.15
C ILE A 161 -12.29 13.09 -5.84
N ASP A 162 -13.55 13.49 -5.79
CA ASP A 162 -14.34 13.39 -4.58
C ASP A 162 -14.45 11.90 -4.22
N PRO A 163 -14.01 11.50 -3.02
CA PRO A 163 -14.18 10.12 -2.58
C PRO A 163 -15.64 9.70 -2.49
N ASP A 164 -16.61 10.62 -2.56
CA ASP A 164 -18.03 10.34 -2.61
C ASP A 164 -18.60 10.28 -4.04
N SER A 165 -17.88 10.73 -5.09
CA SER A 165 -18.31 10.60 -6.49
C SER A 165 -18.58 9.16 -6.90
N GLU A 166 -19.75 8.87 -7.49
CA GLU A 166 -20.08 7.52 -7.91
C GLU A 166 -19.11 7.02 -9.01
N ALA A 167 -18.79 5.72 -8.98
CA ALA A 167 -17.83 5.12 -9.92
C ALA A 167 -18.27 5.35 -11.38
N ASP A 168 -19.56 5.19 -11.64
CA ASP A 168 -20.16 5.30 -12.96
C ASP A 168 -20.07 6.72 -13.51
N GLU A 169 -20.13 7.74 -12.65
CA GLU A 169 -19.91 9.14 -13.05
C GLU A 169 -18.46 9.35 -13.53
N LEU A 170 -17.49 8.78 -12.82
CA LEU A 170 -16.06 8.91 -13.14
C LEU A 170 -15.63 8.11 -14.38
N LEU A 171 -16.44 7.14 -14.82
CA LEU A 171 -16.20 6.33 -16.01
C LEU A 171 -16.88 6.90 -17.27
N ALA A 172 -17.84 7.82 -17.11
CA ALA A 172 -18.49 8.49 -18.25
C ALA A 172 -17.57 9.55 -18.89
N PRO A 173 -17.71 9.84 -20.19
CA PRO A 173 -17.02 10.98 -20.81
C PRO A 173 -17.36 12.29 -20.10
N GLY A 174 -16.34 13.01 -19.63
CA GLY A 174 -16.52 14.31 -19.02
C GLY A 174 -17.02 15.36 -20.02
N THR A 175 -17.99 16.17 -19.61
CA THR A 175 -18.61 17.22 -20.45
C THR A 175 -18.01 18.60 -20.20
N ARG A 176 -17.15 18.73 -19.19
CA ARG A 176 -16.35 19.92 -18.87
C ARG A 176 -14.88 19.54 -18.77
N THR A 177 -13.96 20.49 -19.00
CA THR A 177 -12.50 20.22 -18.93
C THR A 177 -12.07 19.59 -17.61
N VAL A 178 -12.61 20.05 -16.48
CA VAL A 178 -12.31 19.48 -15.16
C VAL A 178 -12.79 18.04 -15.03
N GLU A 179 -13.98 17.72 -15.56
CA GLU A 179 -14.50 16.35 -15.61
C GLU A 179 -13.66 15.49 -16.52
N ALA A 180 -13.38 15.93 -17.75
CA ALA A 180 -12.57 15.19 -18.71
C ALA A 180 -11.18 14.82 -18.14
N VAL A 181 -10.56 15.74 -17.41
CA VAL A 181 -9.29 15.48 -16.70
C VAL A 181 -9.47 14.48 -15.56
N ASN A 182 -10.43 14.70 -14.67
CA ASN A 182 -10.64 13.82 -13.50
C ASN A 182 -11.05 12.40 -13.92
N HIS A 183 -11.98 12.27 -14.86
CA HIS A 183 -12.48 11.00 -15.39
C HIS A 183 -11.37 10.29 -16.17
N GLY A 184 -10.59 11.02 -16.98
CA GLY A 184 -9.43 10.47 -17.68
C GLY A 184 -8.38 9.91 -16.73
N ILE A 185 -8.03 10.64 -15.65
CA ILE A 185 -7.08 10.18 -14.63
C ILE A 185 -7.61 8.94 -13.90
N TYR A 186 -8.87 8.98 -13.48
CA TYR A 186 -9.51 7.86 -12.80
C TYR A 186 -9.53 6.61 -13.69
N MET A 187 -10.05 6.76 -14.91
CA MET A 187 -10.14 5.69 -15.90
C MET A 187 -8.77 5.11 -16.23
N ALA A 188 -7.73 5.94 -16.39
CA ALA A 188 -6.37 5.48 -16.60
C ALA A 188 -5.85 4.61 -15.45
N ALA A 189 -6.06 5.05 -14.20
CA ALA A 189 -5.60 4.31 -13.02
C ALA A 189 -6.31 2.96 -12.87
N VAL A 190 -7.64 2.94 -12.89
CA VAL A 190 -8.41 1.69 -12.66
C VAL A 190 -8.26 0.72 -13.83
N SER A 191 -8.23 1.22 -15.06
CA SER A 191 -8.01 0.37 -16.24
C SER A 191 -6.62 -0.26 -16.23
N ALA A 192 -5.59 0.50 -15.82
CA ALA A 192 -4.24 -0.04 -15.69
C ALA A 192 -4.17 -1.15 -14.62
N VAL A 193 -4.74 -0.94 -13.43
CA VAL A 193 -4.74 -1.97 -12.36
C VAL A 193 -5.49 -3.23 -12.82
N ASN A 194 -6.69 -3.08 -13.40
CA ASN A 194 -7.46 -4.22 -13.91
C ASN A 194 -6.71 -4.97 -15.02
N ARG A 195 -6.11 -4.25 -15.99
CA ARG A 195 -5.36 -4.85 -17.10
C ARG A 195 -4.12 -5.59 -16.62
N ILE A 196 -3.35 -4.97 -15.71
CA ILE A 196 -2.15 -5.56 -15.11
C ILE A 196 -2.50 -6.84 -14.35
N TYR A 197 -3.53 -6.79 -13.50
CA TYR A 197 -4.00 -7.97 -12.76
C TYR A 197 -4.35 -9.12 -13.70
N SER A 198 -5.19 -8.84 -14.70
CA SER A 198 -5.64 -9.86 -15.63
C SER A 198 -4.50 -10.45 -16.46
N GLU A 199 -3.58 -9.61 -16.98
CA GLU A 199 -2.41 -10.05 -17.75
C GLU A 199 -1.53 -11.00 -16.93
N VAL A 200 -1.19 -10.61 -15.70
CA VAL A 200 -0.28 -11.39 -14.86
C VAL A 200 -0.94 -12.69 -14.38
N CYS A 201 -2.20 -12.63 -13.97
CA CYS A 201 -2.93 -13.83 -13.53
C CYS A 201 -3.11 -14.84 -14.66
N ASP A 202 -3.39 -14.36 -15.89
CA ASP A 202 -3.49 -15.24 -17.05
C ASP A 202 -2.13 -15.88 -17.41
N ARG A 203 -1.08 -15.06 -17.50
CA ARG A 203 0.28 -15.51 -17.83
C ARG A 203 0.82 -16.55 -16.84
N GLU A 204 0.61 -16.32 -15.55
CA GLU A 204 1.05 -17.21 -14.48
C GLU A 204 0.03 -18.35 -14.22
N ASN A 205 -1.08 -18.37 -14.95
CA ASN A 205 -2.16 -19.34 -14.84
C ASN A 205 -2.61 -19.55 -13.38
N VAL A 206 -2.84 -18.44 -12.68
CA VAL A 206 -3.20 -18.39 -11.26
C VAL A 206 -4.17 -17.24 -10.98
N ALA A 207 -5.21 -17.51 -10.19
CA ALA A 207 -6.11 -16.46 -9.70
C ALA A 207 -5.69 -16.05 -8.30
N LEU A 208 -5.40 -14.76 -8.10
CA LEU A 208 -4.89 -14.23 -6.83
C LEU A 208 -5.93 -13.32 -6.16
N PRO A 209 -6.07 -13.34 -4.82
CA PRO A 209 -6.85 -12.33 -4.13
C PRO A 209 -6.16 -10.97 -4.28
N MET A 210 -6.95 -9.92 -4.43
CA MET A 210 -6.44 -8.56 -4.54
C MET A 210 -6.64 -7.80 -3.22
N LEU A 211 -5.59 -7.16 -2.74
CA LEU A 211 -5.58 -6.34 -1.52
C LEU A 211 -5.17 -4.92 -1.89
N LEU A 212 -6.02 -3.93 -1.61
CA LEU A 212 -5.76 -2.52 -1.85
C LEU A 212 -5.37 -1.83 -0.55
N THR A 213 -4.36 -0.96 -0.61
CA THR A 213 -3.99 -0.03 0.45
C THR A 213 -3.69 1.35 -0.14
N GLY A 214 -3.31 2.30 0.68
CA GLY A 214 -3.02 3.68 0.26
C GLY A 214 -4.17 4.66 0.52
N GLY A 215 -3.88 5.95 0.33
CA GLY A 215 -4.85 7.02 0.60
C GLY A 215 -6.00 7.04 -0.41
N ASP A 216 -5.70 6.75 -1.67
CA ASP A 216 -6.66 6.74 -2.77
C ASP A 216 -7.32 5.35 -2.95
N ALA A 217 -7.03 4.38 -2.07
CA ALA A 217 -7.48 3.00 -2.20
C ALA A 217 -9.00 2.89 -2.33
N ARG A 218 -9.74 3.65 -1.53
CA ARG A 218 -11.21 3.65 -1.56
C ARG A 218 -11.75 4.18 -2.89
N VAL A 219 -11.13 5.22 -3.44
CA VAL A 219 -11.53 5.78 -4.74
C VAL A 219 -11.23 4.78 -5.85
N VAL A 220 -10.00 4.26 -5.89
CA VAL A 220 -9.58 3.26 -6.89
C VAL A 220 -10.42 1.99 -6.81
N SER A 221 -10.77 1.53 -5.60
CA SER A 221 -11.56 0.32 -5.36
C SER A 221 -12.89 0.28 -6.13
N ARG A 222 -13.51 1.44 -6.33
CA ARG A 222 -14.79 1.58 -7.03
C ARG A 222 -14.73 1.17 -8.50
N GLY A 223 -13.54 1.21 -9.11
CA GLY A 223 -13.33 0.84 -10.51
C GLY A 223 -12.64 -0.51 -10.69
N ILE A 224 -12.37 -1.24 -9.60
CA ILE A 224 -11.76 -2.57 -9.66
C ILE A 224 -12.82 -3.61 -10.01
N GLN A 225 -12.56 -4.40 -11.04
CA GLN A 225 -13.54 -5.33 -11.63
C GLN A 225 -13.42 -6.77 -11.10
N VAL A 226 -12.55 -7.00 -10.12
CA VAL A 226 -12.33 -8.30 -9.47
C VAL A 226 -12.58 -8.20 -7.97
N PRO A 227 -12.96 -9.29 -7.29
CA PRO A 227 -13.09 -9.31 -5.84
C PRO A 227 -11.79 -8.85 -5.16
N HIS A 228 -11.92 -7.86 -4.29
CA HIS A 228 -10.80 -7.24 -3.63
C HIS A 228 -11.20 -6.81 -2.21
N ALA A 229 -10.22 -6.54 -1.36
CA ALA A 229 -10.43 -5.97 -0.04
C ALA A 229 -9.52 -4.76 0.16
N VAL A 230 -10.03 -3.73 0.83
CA VAL A 230 -9.23 -2.56 1.22
C VAL A 230 -8.67 -2.76 2.63
N TRP A 231 -7.35 -2.71 2.76
CA TRP A 231 -6.62 -2.80 4.02
C TRP A 231 -5.74 -1.55 4.20
N PRO A 232 -6.26 -0.46 4.80
CA PRO A 232 -5.53 0.81 4.91
C PRO A 232 -4.19 0.71 5.66
N ASP A 233 -4.08 -0.26 6.56
CA ASP A 233 -2.91 -0.46 7.44
C ASP A 233 -1.97 -1.58 6.93
N MET A 234 -2.07 -1.98 5.66
CA MET A 234 -1.35 -3.15 5.11
C MET A 234 0.17 -3.09 5.26
N VAL A 235 0.79 -1.93 5.02
CA VAL A 235 2.25 -1.73 5.22
C VAL A 235 2.63 -2.02 6.67
N TYR A 236 1.80 -1.57 7.62
CA TYR A 236 2.04 -1.84 9.03
C TYR A 236 1.79 -3.30 9.40
N GLY A 237 0.87 -4.00 8.74
CA GLY A 237 0.75 -5.46 8.85
C GLY A 237 2.06 -6.18 8.47
N GLY A 238 2.75 -5.70 7.44
CA GLY A 238 4.08 -6.20 7.08
C GLY A 238 5.13 -5.98 8.17
N LEU A 239 5.10 -4.80 8.82
CA LEU A 239 5.94 -4.51 9.97
C LEU A 239 5.63 -5.41 11.17
N GLU A 240 4.35 -5.69 11.43
CA GLU A 240 3.90 -6.60 12.47
C GLU A 240 4.39 -8.02 12.26
N ALA A 241 4.26 -8.52 11.03
CA ALA A 241 4.72 -9.86 10.69
C ALA A 241 6.26 -9.97 10.75
N SER A 242 6.97 -8.90 10.36
CA SER A 242 8.44 -8.87 10.38
C SER A 242 9.02 -8.68 11.78
N PHE A 243 8.33 -7.91 12.63
CA PHE A 243 8.75 -7.57 13.99
C PHE A 243 7.55 -7.73 14.95
N PRO A 244 7.20 -8.98 15.33
CA PRO A 244 6.03 -9.24 16.16
C PRO A 244 6.33 -8.93 17.63
N LEU A 245 5.67 -7.90 18.17
CA LEU A 245 5.86 -7.39 19.52
C LEU A 245 4.73 -7.81 20.46
N THR A 246 3.51 -8.01 19.94
CA THR A 246 2.34 -8.46 20.73
C THR A 246 2.09 -9.96 20.61
N ALA A 247 1.30 -10.54 21.53
CA ALA A 247 0.89 -11.94 21.46
C ALA A 247 0.02 -12.25 20.22
N ALA A 248 -0.81 -11.29 19.79
CA ALA A 248 -1.61 -11.43 18.58
C ALA A 248 -0.75 -11.51 17.31
N GLU A 249 0.25 -10.64 17.20
CA GLU A 249 1.18 -10.59 16.07
C GLU A 249 2.02 -11.88 15.99
N ARG A 250 2.51 -12.38 17.13
CA ARG A 250 3.23 -13.68 17.20
C ARG A 250 2.35 -14.87 16.79
N ALA A 251 1.03 -14.74 16.92
CA ALA A 251 0.07 -15.74 16.46
C ALA A 251 -0.41 -15.49 15.01
N GLY A 252 0.27 -14.61 14.26
CA GLY A 252 -0.04 -14.31 12.86
C GLY A 252 -1.27 -13.42 12.65
N ARG A 253 -1.81 -12.80 13.70
CA ARG A 253 -2.96 -11.89 13.59
C ARG A 253 -2.48 -10.46 13.43
N MET A 254 -2.65 -9.92 12.23
CA MET A 254 -2.29 -8.54 11.91
C MET A 254 -3.46 -7.58 12.14
N ALA A 255 -3.20 -6.43 12.74
CA ALA A 255 -4.24 -5.47 13.11
C ALA A 255 -4.84 -4.80 11.87
N GLY A 256 -6.18 -4.77 11.80
CA GLY A 256 -6.92 -4.19 10.67
C GLY A 256 -6.94 -5.04 9.41
N ALA A 257 -6.39 -6.27 9.43
CA ALA A 257 -6.42 -7.17 8.29
C ALA A 257 -7.87 -7.51 7.90
N PRO A 258 -8.24 -7.41 6.61
CA PRO A 258 -9.59 -7.72 6.15
C PRO A 258 -9.79 -9.23 6.00
N LEU A 259 -11.03 -9.63 5.75
CA LEU A 259 -11.31 -10.96 5.20
C LEU A 259 -10.72 -11.05 3.79
N VAL A 260 -10.06 -12.18 3.49
CA VAL A 260 -9.47 -12.42 2.17
C VAL A 260 -10.59 -12.62 1.14
N PRO A 261 -10.65 -11.80 0.08
CA PRO A 261 -11.64 -11.97 -0.98
C PRO A 261 -11.35 -13.26 -1.75
N ARG A 262 -12.40 -13.99 -2.13
CA ARG A 262 -12.24 -15.17 -3.00
C ARG A 262 -11.90 -14.71 -4.42
N PRO A 263 -10.80 -15.18 -5.03
CA PRO A 263 -10.47 -14.82 -6.40
C PRO A 263 -11.55 -15.29 -7.38
N VAL A 264 -11.72 -14.54 -8.48
CA VAL A 264 -12.52 -15.01 -9.63
C VAL A 264 -11.80 -16.15 -10.36
N SER A 265 -12.54 -17.00 -11.08
CA SER A 265 -11.92 -18.04 -11.90
C SER A 265 -11.06 -17.44 -13.02
N LEU A 266 -10.01 -18.15 -13.42
CA LEU A 266 -9.17 -17.78 -14.56
C LEU A 266 -9.98 -17.61 -15.85
N GLU A 267 -11.03 -18.41 -16.04
CA GLU A 267 -11.94 -18.27 -17.17
C GLU A 267 -12.62 -16.90 -17.19
N LYS A 268 -13.08 -16.39 -16.04
CA LYS A 268 -13.67 -15.05 -15.94
C LYS A 268 -12.64 -13.95 -16.20
N ILE A 269 -11.40 -14.13 -15.71
CA ILE A 269 -10.29 -13.20 -15.98
C ILE A 269 -10.03 -13.14 -17.50
N ARG A 270 -9.92 -14.31 -18.15
CA ARG A 270 -9.70 -14.44 -19.60
C ARG A 270 -10.86 -13.89 -20.42
N ALA A 271 -12.11 -14.10 -19.99
CA ALA A 271 -13.27 -13.55 -20.66
C ALA A 271 -13.24 -12.01 -20.69
N GLY A 272 -12.78 -11.38 -19.60
CA GLY A 272 -12.54 -9.94 -19.55
C GLY A 272 -11.43 -9.47 -20.50
N LEU A 273 -10.40 -10.30 -20.71
CA LEU A 273 -9.31 -10.03 -21.69
C LEU A 273 -9.73 -10.26 -23.15
N ALA A 274 -10.62 -11.22 -23.40
CA ALA A 274 -11.00 -11.64 -24.76
C ALA A 274 -11.74 -10.55 -25.55
N PHE A 275 -12.42 -9.62 -24.87
CA PHE A 275 -12.98 -8.42 -25.51
C PHE A 275 -11.91 -7.46 -26.08
N SER A 276 -10.64 -7.64 -25.72
CA SER A 276 -9.49 -6.85 -26.21
C SER A 276 -8.69 -7.51 -27.35
N MET A 277 -8.94 -8.79 -27.67
CA MET A 277 -8.20 -9.55 -28.71
C MET A 277 -8.99 -9.77 -30.01
N LEU A 278 -10.17 -9.15 -30.17
CA LEU A 278 -10.98 -9.20 -31.38
C LEU A 278 -10.67 -8.08 -32.40
N LEU A 279 -9.48 -7.48 -32.31
CA LEU A 279 -8.90 -6.57 -33.30
C LEU A 279 -7.51 -7.08 -33.70
#